data_AF-A0A365XZC0-F1
#
_entry.id   AF-A0A365XZC0-F1
#
_cell.length_a   1.000
_cell.length_b   1.000
_cell.length_c   1.000
_cell.angle_alpha   90.00
_cell.angle_beta   90.00
_cell.angle_gamma   90.00
#
_symmetry.space_group_name_H-M   'P 1'
#
loop_
_entity.id
_entity.type
_entity.pdbx_description
1 polymer ?
#
loop_
_entity_poly.entity_id
_entity_poly.type
_entity_poly.pdbx_seq_one_letter_code
_entity_poly.pdbx_strand_id
1 'polypeptide(L)' 'MFRILNTTWILLMLAVAIMTAVVLYKQPLALIMCLSAIKFMLVAFNFMDMARAHTAWKTLLLLFIAILSLVVIVMAS' A
#
# COMPACT_ATOMS: atom_id res chain seq x y z
N MET A 1 -7.52 -18.26 13.62
CA MET A 1 -8.16 -16.94 13.37
C MET A 1 -7.40 -15.80 14.05
N PHE A 2 -7.21 -15.81 15.38
CA PHE A 2 -6.50 -14.75 16.12
C PHE A 2 -5.05 -14.48 15.67
N ARG A 3 -4.25 -15.51 15.37
CA ARG A 3 -2.85 -15.33 14.94
C ARG A 3 -2.71 -14.55 13.62
N ILE A 4 -3.58 -14.83 12.65
CA ILE A 4 -3.55 -14.18 11.33
C ILE A 4 -3.92 -12.70 11.48
N LEU A 5 -5.02 -12.40 12.19
CA LEU A 5 -5.38 -11.02 12.52
C LEU A 5 -4.22 -10.29 13.19
N ASN A 6 -3.57 -10.91 14.17
CA ASN A 6 -2.50 -10.27 14.93
C ASN A 6 -1.29 -9.94 14.04
N THR A 7 -0.88 -10.85 13.14
CA THR A 7 0.22 -10.61 12.20
C THR A 7 -0.10 -9.48 11.21
N THR A 8 -1.34 -9.44 10.69
CA THR A 8 -1.75 -8.38 9.75
C THR A 8 -1.72 -7.01 10.41
N TRP A 9 -2.27 -6.91 11.62
CA TRP A 9 -2.29 -5.67 12.40
C TRP A 9 -0.88 -5.19 12.74
N ILE A 10 0.03 -6.09 13.14
CA ILE A 10 1.44 -5.74 13.40
C ILE A 10 2.12 -5.20 12.14
N LEU A 11 1.93 -5.84 10.98
CA LEU A 11 2.49 -5.37 9.70
C LEU A 11 1.98 -3.97 9.32
N LEU A 12 0.70 -3.69 9.55
CA LEU A 12 0.12 -2.37 9.29
C LEU A 12 0.65 -1.30 10.22
N MET A 13 0.74 -1.59 11.52
CA MET A 13 1.30 -0.67 12.50
C MET A 13 2.77 -0.34 12.16
N LEU A 14 3.55 -1.35 11.76
CA LEU A 14 4.93 -1.16 11.32
C LEU A 14 5.01 -0.27 10.07
N ALA A 15 4.16 -0.53 9.06
CA ALA A 15 4.12 0.27 7.84
C ALA A 15 3.77 1.73 8.12
N VAL A 16 2.83 1.99 9.05
CA VAL A 16 2.48 3.35 9.48
C VAL A 16 3.63 4.01 10.24
N ALA A 17 4.29 3.30 11.15
CA ALA A 17 5.43 3.85 11.89
C ALA A 17 6.58 4.26 10.96
N ILE A 18 6.92 3.42 9.97
CA ILE A 18 7.94 3.72 8.95
C ILE A 18 7.54 4.96 8.14
N MET A 19 6.28 5.04 7.71
CA MET A 19 5.76 6.19 6.97
C MET A 19 5.86 7.50 7.76
N THR A 20 5.47 7.47 9.03
CA THR A 20 5.58 8.65 9.91
C THR A 20 7.03 9.08 10.07
N ALA A 21 7.96 8.14 10.24
CA ALA A 21 9.38 8.45 10.33
C ALA A 21 9.89 9.11 9.03
N VAL A 22 9.54 8.56 7.87
CA VAL A 22 9.93 9.10 6.55
C VAL A 22 9.48 10.54 6.37
N VAL A 23 8.24 10.86 6.78
CA VAL A 23 7.72 12.24 6.74
C VAL A 23 8.50 13.16 7.67
N LEU A 24 8.80 12.72 8.89
CA LEU A 24 9.55 13.51 9.88
C LEU A 24 10.97 13.84 9.42
N TYR A 25 11.63 12.91 8.72
CA TYR A 25 12.98 13.09 8.20
C TYR A 25 13.02 13.77 6.81
N LYS A 26 11.92 14.38 6.36
CA LYS A 26 11.83 15.14 5.09
C LYS A 26 12.39 14.38 3.88
N GLN A 27 12.14 13.08 3.82
CA GLN A 27 12.53 12.25 2.69
C GLN A 27 11.84 12.72 1.40
N PRO A 28 12.40 12.42 0.22
CA PRO A 28 11.82 12.85 -1.05
C PRO A 28 10.38 12.38 -1.20
N LEU A 29 9.53 13.23 -1.76
CA LEU A 29 8.09 12.99 -1.96
C LEU A 29 7.84 11.64 -2.66
N ALA A 30 8.66 11.32 -3.67
CA ALA A 30 8.59 10.05 -4.39
C ALA A 30 8.68 8.82 -3.46
N LEU A 31 9.51 8.88 -2.41
CA LEU A 31 9.68 7.77 -1.46
C LEU A 31 8.43 7.60 -0.58
N ILE A 32 7.80 8.70 -0.16
CA ILE A 32 6.52 8.68 0.59
C ILE A 32 5.41 8.08 -0.28
N MET A 33 5.37 8.44 -1.57
CA MET A 33 4.35 7.93 -2.49
C MET A 33 4.56 6.44 -2.79
N CYS A 34 5.80 6.00 -3.01
CA CYS A 34 6.13 4.58 -3.17
C CYS A 34 5.73 3.75 -1.95
N LEU A 35 6.04 4.22 -0.74
CA LEU A 35 5.66 3.52 0.48
C LEU A 35 4.14 3.52 0.71
N SER A 36 3.43 4.58 0.30
CA SER A 36 1.96 4.60 0.30
C SER A 36 1.37 3.54 -0.62
N ALA A 37 1.95 3.36 -1.82
CA ALA A 37 1.56 2.32 -2.77
C ALA A 37 1.69 0.92 -2.17
N ILE A 38 2.84 0.65 -1.54
CA ILE A 38 3.13 -0.64 -0.89
C ILE A 38 2.16 -0.89 0.25
N LYS A 39 1.88 0.12 1.09
CA LYS A 39 0.89 0.00 2.17
C LYS A 39 -0.50 -0.33 1.62
N PHE A 40 -0.92 0.34 0.54
CA PHE A 40 -2.21 0.07 -0.09
C PHE A 40 -2.30 -1.37 -0.62
N MET A 41 -1.26 -1.86 -1.30
CA MET A 41 -1.19 -3.26 -1.73
C MET A 41 -1.29 -4.22 -0.54
N LEU A 42 -0.56 -3.94 0.55
CA LEU A 42 -0.56 -4.77 1.75
C LEU A 42 -1.95 -4.84 2.38
N VAL A 43 -2.71 -3.73 2.39
CA VAL A 43 -4.11 -3.70 2.81
C VAL A 43 -4.97 -4.54 1.87
N ALA A 44 -4.85 -4.35 0.56
CA ALA A 44 -5.67 -5.04 -0.42
C ALA A 44 -5.46 -6.56 -0.41
N PHE A 45 -4.21 -7.03 -0.30
CA PHE A 45 -3.95 -8.47 -0.24
C PHE A 45 -4.38 -9.10 1.09
N ASN A 46 -4.20 -8.40 2.22
CA ASN A 46 -4.49 -8.98 3.53
C ASN A 46 -5.95 -8.85 3.98
N PHE A 47 -6.65 -7.77 3.63
CA PHE A 47 -8.05 -7.55 4.05
C PHE A 47 -9.06 -7.92 2.98
N MET A 48 -8.70 -7.79 1.71
CA MET A 48 -9.64 -7.96 0.60
C MET A 48 -9.68 -9.40 0.07
N ASP A 49 -8.99 -10.34 0.73
CA ASP A 49 -8.80 -11.75 0.32
C ASP A 49 -8.68 -11.87 -1.21
N MET A 50 -7.70 -11.13 -1.75
CA MET A 50 -7.66 -10.83 -3.19
C MET A 50 -7.49 -12.09 -4.05
N ALA A 51 -7.03 -13.20 -3.45
CA ALA A 51 -6.98 -14.51 -4.09
C ALA A 51 -8.39 -14.99 -4.49
N ARG A 52 -9.37 -14.82 -3.60
CA ARG A 52 -10.78 -15.23 -3.78
C ARG A 52 -11.67 -14.12 -4.33
N ALA A 53 -11.14 -12.91 -4.47
CA ALA A 53 -11.90 -11.77 -4.98
C ALA A 53 -12.33 -11.95 -6.45
N HIS A 54 -13.52 -11.40 -6.75
CA HIS A 54 -14.08 -11.38 -8.11
C HIS A 54 -13.15 -10.68 -9.10
N THR A 55 -13.16 -11.10 -10.37
CA THR A 55 -12.29 -10.56 -11.43
C THR A 55 -12.41 -9.03 -11.57
N ALA A 56 -13.59 -8.47 -11.26
CA ALA A 56 -13.84 -7.03 -11.21
C ALA A 56 -12.96 -6.29 -10.18
N TRP A 57 -12.75 -6.87 -8.99
CA TRP A 57 -11.88 -6.27 -7.97
C TRP A 57 -10.41 -6.35 -8.35
N LYS A 58 -10.00 -7.45 -8.99
CA LYS A 58 -8.64 -7.64 -9.49
C LYS A 58 -8.31 -6.62 -10.59
N THR A 59 -9.25 -6.37 -11.50
CA THR A 59 -9.11 -5.35 -12.56
C THR A 59 -9.09 -3.93 -12.00
N LEU A 60 -9.96 -3.61 -11.05
CA LEU A 60 -9.94 -2.32 -10.35
C LEU A 60 -8.61 -2.05 -9.65
N LEU A 61 -8.05 -3.06 -8.97
CA LEU A 61 -6.77 -2.92 -8.30
C LEU A 61 -5.60 -2.73 -9.28
N LEU A 62 -5.60 -3.46 -10.41
CA LEU A 62 -4.63 -3.24 -11.48
C LEU A 62 -4.72 -1.83 -12.06
N LEU A 63 -5.94 -1.34 -12.30
CA LEU A 63 -6.16 0.03 -12.80
C LEU A 63 -5.70 1.08 -11.79
N PHE A 64 -5.97 0.87 -10.50
CA PHE A 64 -5.46 1.74 -9.44
C PHE A 64 -3.94 1.80 -9.42
N ILE A 65 -3.25 0.65 -9.51
CA ILE A 65 -1.78 0.59 -9.55
C ILE A 65 -1.23 1.34 -10.77
N ALA A 66 -1.86 1.18 -11.95
CA ALA A 66 -1.43 1.85 -13.17
C ALA A 66 -1.58 3.39 -13.09
N ILE A 67 -2.68 3.87 -12.51
CA ILE A 67 -2.87 5.31 -12.30
C ILE A 67 -1.87 5.82 -11.25
N LEU A 68 -1.70 5.09 -10.15
CA LEU A 68 -0.83 5.50 -9.07
C LEU A 68 0.65 5.54 -9.50
N SER A 69 1.11 4.57 -10.29
CA SER A 69 2.46 4.60 -10.86
C SER A 69 2.66 5.78 -11.81
N LEU A 70 1.65 6.10 -12.64
CA LEU A 70 1.69 7.27 -13.51
C LEU A 70 1.77 8.57 -12.71
N VAL A 71 0.98 8.70 -11.64
CA VAL A 71 1.03 9.86 -10.73
C VAL A 71 2.39 9.99 -10.06
N VAL A 72 2.99 8.88 -9.62
CA VAL A 72 4.34 8.89 -9.03
C VAL A 72 5.37 9.36 -10.05
N ILE A 73 5.32 8.88 -11.29
CA ILE A 73 6.26 9.28 -12.35
C ILE A 73 6.15 10.79 -12.62
N VAL A 74 4.93 11.32 -12.75
CA VAL A 74 4.68 12.75 -13.03
C VAL A 74 5.11 13.65 -11.87
N MET A 75 4.96 13.20 -10.62
CA MET A 75 5.34 13.98 -9.44
C MET A 75 6.83 13.84 -9.08
N ALA A 76 7.49 12.79 -9.57
CA ALA A 76 8.91 12.54 -9.35
C ALA A 76 9.81 13.16 -10.44
N SER A 77 9.25 13.49 -11.60
CA SER A 77 9.89 14.27 -12.68
C SER A 77 9.86 15.77 -12.38
#